data_AF-A0A1Y3WSL1-F1
#
_entry.id   AF-A0A1Y3WSL1-F1
#
_cell.length_a   1.000
_cell.length_b   1.000
_cell.length_c   1.000
_cell.angle_alpha   90.00
_cell.angle_beta   90.00
_cell.angle_gamma   90.00
#
_symmetry.space_group_name_H-M   'P 1'
#
loop_
_entity.id
_entity.type
_entity.pdbx_description
1 polymer ?
#
loop_
_entity_poly.entity_id
_entity_poly.type
_entity_poly.pdbx_seq_one_letter_code
_entity_poly.pdbx_strand_id
1 'polypeptide(L)'
;MKKLITTALVAILAIHASAQLRYISDSFRMLSYQAYDGDMGGGDLSYEYLKDQWPTDDNGDPAALLVIKFRNMLPDESRRFQISFTAGCNKAGEEFPTRDKHPDSYWLYVTAGDHVGITIYHPEYGSVKVGPLKLEQTKMYEFMLENEKSINLSFATDPPGSIVIFDDQRLPQVTPCEKKNTTYGEHRLFLISGATQLDTVIHVDGSRSHFDFNMRKKHFFNFTCEQDDAQLYINGKLYGRLPQSNVPLYEGLSYTLVALKGGIGDTVSWYVDDNVSREYQFQIVKKKTVELYASYQGERVNAYLTVNRLDGAYHNHQLQSSGSSFRLNLPYGRYRFRMSYGGNYKERTEKISEKSKSIYEFPIKAKNSIVWPWQREYDVRPVGFSMGYVSKQLVTTGNGMKLKENGFWSDGEGTSLHGMQVGLHFQPCFSFGLGLYTGAFYELYMSFNDDGYAYDEFLEHCAYVPVHLYYRLPFSSTVALSFHGGVGFNYSIYGAFGKKDDSVEEYTDCYGEAGYPKRFNMAAEVGVGFRIGSIQINAQYAKGLNDHKSYSSLGSGYKTIQNKLSISLSWLISSGY
;
A
#
# COMPACT_ATOMS: atom_id res chain seq x y z
N MET A 1 53.44 -51.01 -42.77
CA MET A 1 52.82 -51.70 -41.60
C MET A 1 52.38 -50.78 -40.46
N LYS A 2 53.04 -49.65 -40.15
CA LYS A 2 52.62 -48.78 -39.02
C LYS A 2 51.37 -47.89 -39.25
N LYS A 3 50.94 -47.63 -40.49
CA LYS A 3 49.71 -46.84 -40.78
C LYS A 3 48.44 -47.67 -40.87
N LEU A 4 48.53 -48.98 -41.13
CA LEU A 4 47.36 -49.87 -41.23
C LEU A 4 46.85 -50.34 -39.86
N ILE A 5 47.74 -50.48 -38.88
CA ILE A 5 47.36 -50.93 -37.53
C ILE A 5 46.73 -49.79 -36.71
N THR A 6 47.09 -48.53 -36.97
CA THR A 6 46.48 -47.37 -36.31
C THR A 6 45.09 -47.04 -36.86
N THR A 7 44.84 -47.22 -38.16
CA THR A 7 43.50 -47.03 -38.75
C THR A 7 42.56 -48.19 -38.40
N ALA A 8 43.09 -49.41 -38.29
CA ALA A 8 42.31 -50.57 -37.82
C ALA A 8 41.93 -50.46 -36.34
N LEU A 9 42.79 -49.94 -35.46
CA LEU A 9 42.46 -49.77 -34.05
C LEU A 9 41.51 -48.59 -33.76
N VAL A 10 41.53 -47.51 -34.56
CA VAL A 10 40.61 -46.37 -34.37
C VAL A 10 39.23 -46.62 -34.99
N ALA A 11 39.13 -47.44 -36.05
CA ALA A 11 37.83 -47.87 -36.58
C ALA A 11 37.16 -48.95 -35.71
N ILE A 12 37.92 -49.78 -34.99
CA ILE A 12 37.41 -50.70 -33.97
C ILE A 12 36.97 -49.92 -32.68
N LEU A 13 37.35 -48.64 -32.56
CA LEU A 13 36.91 -47.71 -31.52
C LEU A 13 35.73 -46.81 -31.94
N ALA A 14 35.19 -46.96 -33.17
CA ALA A 14 33.80 -46.62 -33.42
C ALA A 14 32.96 -47.74 -32.81
N ILE A 15 32.77 -47.61 -31.49
CA ILE A 15 31.67 -48.08 -30.67
C ILE A 15 30.77 -49.06 -31.43
N HIS A 16 30.69 -50.30 -30.94
CA HIS A 16 29.54 -51.16 -31.17
C HIS A 16 28.27 -50.38 -30.76
N ALA A 17 27.77 -49.51 -31.64
CA ALA A 17 26.37 -49.19 -31.71
C ALA A 17 25.76 -50.55 -32.03
N SER A 18 25.25 -51.22 -30.99
CA SER A 18 24.28 -52.30 -31.16
C SER A 18 23.39 -51.87 -32.31
N ALA A 19 23.28 -52.67 -33.38
CA ALA A 19 22.44 -52.27 -34.50
C ALA A 19 21.01 -52.04 -33.95
N GLN A 20 20.60 -50.77 -33.86
CA GLN A 20 19.30 -50.37 -33.32
C GLN A 20 18.27 -50.35 -34.44
N LEU A 21 18.72 -50.35 -35.70
CA LEU A 21 17.87 -50.56 -36.86
C LEU A 21 17.68 -52.07 -37.10
N ARG A 22 16.43 -52.51 -37.12
CA ARG A 22 16.03 -53.90 -37.34
C ARG A 22 15.11 -54.03 -38.54
N TYR A 23 15.34 -55.07 -39.34
CA TYR A 23 14.45 -55.50 -40.41
C TYR A 23 13.48 -56.53 -39.85
N ILE A 24 12.18 -56.29 -40.02
CA ILE A 24 11.15 -57.25 -39.60
C ILE A 24 11.04 -58.31 -40.70
N SER A 25 11.66 -59.47 -40.52
CA SER A 25 11.77 -60.53 -41.55
C SER A 25 10.43 -60.93 -42.17
N ASP A 26 9.37 -60.96 -41.36
CA ASP A 26 8.04 -61.42 -41.76
C ASP A 26 7.19 -60.29 -42.37
N SER A 27 7.74 -59.06 -42.42
CA SER A 27 7.07 -57.92 -43.05
C SER A 27 7.23 -57.90 -44.57
N PHE A 28 8.19 -58.65 -45.13
CA PHE A 28 8.41 -58.67 -46.56
C PHE A 28 7.30 -59.41 -47.27
N ARG A 29 6.59 -58.69 -48.13
CA ARG A 29 5.50 -59.24 -48.95
C ARG A 29 5.47 -58.59 -50.31
N MET A 30 5.13 -59.39 -51.32
CA MET A 30 4.70 -58.85 -52.59
C MET A 30 3.33 -58.22 -52.39
N LEU A 31 3.16 -56.98 -52.84
CA LEU A 31 1.85 -56.34 -52.84
C LEU A 31 1.04 -56.96 -53.98
N SER A 32 -0.01 -57.73 -53.66
CA SER A 32 -0.87 -58.38 -54.65
C SER A 32 -1.88 -57.39 -55.23
N TYR A 33 -2.00 -57.40 -56.56
CA TYR A 33 -3.03 -56.67 -57.28
C TYR A 33 -4.39 -57.35 -57.06
N GLN A 34 -5.31 -56.72 -56.34
CA GLN A 34 -6.74 -57.02 -56.45
C GLN A 34 -7.42 -55.80 -57.04
N ALA A 35 -7.64 -55.82 -58.35
CA ALA A 35 -8.72 -55.03 -58.91
C ALA A 35 -10.02 -55.66 -58.38
N TYR A 36 -10.62 -55.04 -57.36
CA TYR A 36 -12.01 -55.33 -57.03
C TYR A 36 -12.84 -54.64 -58.11
N ASP A 37 -13.48 -55.46 -58.96
CA ASP A 37 -14.53 -55.01 -59.85
C ASP A 37 -15.64 -54.38 -59.00
N GLY A 38 -15.85 -53.07 -59.21
CA GLY A 38 -17.11 -52.40 -58.89
C GLY A 38 -17.34 -52.02 -57.44
N ASP A 39 -16.55 -51.10 -56.88
CA ASP A 39 -17.08 -50.02 -56.03
C ASP A 39 -16.05 -48.89 -55.93
N MET A 40 -16.48 -47.63 -56.01
CA MET A 40 -15.58 -46.46 -55.83
C MET A 40 -15.26 -46.27 -54.35
N GLY A 41 -14.47 -47.19 -53.79
CA GLY A 41 -14.02 -47.18 -52.41
C GLY A 41 -12.57 -47.64 -52.30
N GLY A 42 -11.63 -46.70 -52.39
CA GLY A 42 -10.31 -46.79 -51.74
C GLY A 42 -9.33 -47.89 -52.19
N GLY A 43 -9.31 -48.27 -53.48
CA GLY A 43 -8.28 -49.14 -54.05
C GLY A 43 -7.07 -48.35 -54.57
N ASP A 44 -5.87 -48.85 -54.29
CA ASP A 44 -4.54 -48.27 -54.56
C ASP A 44 -4.38 -47.71 -56.00
N LEU A 45 -4.42 -46.38 -56.14
CA LEU A 45 -4.22 -45.57 -57.36
C LEU A 45 -2.77 -45.56 -57.88
N SER A 46 -1.89 -46.40 -57.32
CA SER A 46 -0.44 -46.28 -57.45
C SER A 46 0.11 -46.83 -58.79
N TYR A 47 -0.51 -47.84 -59.42
CA TYR A 47 0.04 -48.45 -60.65
C TYR A 47 -0.23 -47.64 -61.94
N GLU A 48 -1.44 -47.11 -62.15
CA GLU A 48 -1.74 -46.33 -63.36
C GLU A 48 -0.91 -45.03 -63.44
N TYR A 49 -0.59 -44.43 -62.29
CA TYR A 49 0.27 -43.26 -62.21
C TYR A 49 1.76 -43.59 -62.47
N LEU A 50 2.22 -44.78 -62.08
CA LEU A 50 3.63 -45.20 -62.22
C LEU A 50 3.95 -45.78 -63.61
N LYS A 51 2.94 -46.16 -64.40
CA LYS A 51 3.13 -46.86 -65.68
C LYS A 51 3.84 -46.02 -66.74
N ASP A 52 3.67 -44.70 -66.72
CA ASP A 52 4.28 -43.78 -67.69
C ASP A 52 5.73 -43.37 -67.33
N GLN A 53 6.22 -43.70 -66.12
CA GLN A 53 7.53 -43.26 -65.60
C GLN A 53 8.33 -44.37 -64.90
N TRP A 54 8.03 -45.65 -65.13
CA TRP A 54 8.73 -46.75 -64.45
C TRP A 54 10.22 -46.78 -64.81
N PRO A 55 11.14 -46.60 -63.84
CA PRO A 55 12.56 -46.51 -64.15
C PRO A 55 13.12 -47.87 -64.56
N THR A 56 14.02 -47.85 -65.54
CA THR A 56 14.87 -48.98 -65.89
C THR A 56 16.15 -48.93 -65.07
N ASP A 57 16.72 -50.09 -64.77
CA ASP A 57 18.04 -50.18 -64.15
C ASP A 57 19.17 -49.89 -65.16
N ASP A 58 20.43 -49.97 -64.69
CA ASP A 58 21.61 -49.70 -65.50
C ASP A 58 21.78 -50.65 -66.71
N ASN A 59 21.05 -51.78 -66.71
CA ASN A 59 21.04 -52.76 -67.81
C ASN A 59 19.90 -52.50 -68.81
N GLY A 60 19.03 -51.51 -68.54
CA GLY A 60 17.85 -51.22 -69.35
C GLY A 60 16.63 -52.07 -69.03
N ASP A 61 16.69 -52.90 -67.99
CA ASP A 61 15.59 -53.75 -67.55
C ASP A 61 14.66 -52.99 -66.59
N PRO A 62 13.33 -53.22 -66.62
CA PRO A 62 12.42 -52.58 -65.67
C PRO A 62 12.74 -52.95 -64.21
N ALA A 63 12.88 -51.96 -63.35
CA ALA A 63 13.20 -52.19 -61.93
C ALA A 63 12.06 -52.87 -61.16
N ALA A 64 12.37 -53.45 -59.99
CA ALA A 64 11.39 -53.77 -58.96
C ALA A 64 11.25 -52.59 -57.99
N LEU A 65 10.04 -52.37 -57.44
CA LEU A 65 9.80 -51.32 -56.45
C LEU A 65 9.77 -51.91 -55.04
N LEU A 66 10.56 -51.34 -54.14
CA LEU A 66 10.52 -51.60 -52.71
C LEU A 66 9.95 -50.41 -51.96
N VAL A 67 8.83 -50.64 -51.28
CA VAL A 67 8.20 -49.69 -50.36
C VAL A 67 8.70 -50.00 -48.95
N ILE A 68 9.58 -49.13 -48.45
CA ILE A 68 10.14 -49.24 -47.10
C ILE A 68 9.24 -48.45 -46.16
N LYS A 69 8.61 -49.13 -45.21
CA LYS A 69 7.86 -48.50 -44.12
C LYS A 69 8.71 -48.44 -42.86
N PHE A 70 8.48 -47.41 -42.06
CA PHE A 70 9.24 -47.17 -40.85
C PHE A 70 8.38 -47.32 -39.61
N ARG A 71 8.96 -47.89 -38.55
CA ARG A 71 8.38 -47.94 -37.22
C ARG A 71 9.37 -47.32 -36.23
N ASN A 72 8.82 -46.55 -35.29
CA ASN A 72 9.58 -45.85 -34.25
C ASN A 72 10.62 -44.84 -34.78
N MET A 73 10.30 -44.18 -35.89
CA MET A 73 11.16 -43.17 -36.51
C MET A 73 10.30 -42.01 -36.98
N LEU A 74 10.82 -40.79 -36.83
CA LEU A 74 10.12 -39.61 -37.33
C LEU A 74 10.28 -39.48 -38.85
N PRO A 75 9.32 -38.86 -39.57
CA PRO A 75 9.40 -38.70 -41.03
C PRO A 75 10.63 -37.95 -41.55
N ASP A 76 11.25 -37.08 -40.74
CA ASP A 76 12.46 -36.36 -41.12
C ASP A 76 13.74 -37.19 -40.92
N GLU A 77 13.72 -38.14 -39.98
CA GLU A 77 14.81 -39.09 -39.74
C GLU A 77 14.81 -40.17 -40.82
N SER A 78 13.62 -40.59 -41.27
CA SER A 78 13.47 -41.61 -42.29
C SER A 78 14.02 -41.20 -43.68
N ARG A 79 14.43 -39.94 -43.85
CA ARG A 79 15.02 -39.40 -45.08
C ARG A 79 16.55 -39.46 -45.12
N ARG A 80 17.21 -39.87 -44.04
CA ARG A 80 18.67 -39.76 -43.87
C ARG A 80 19.42 -41.08 -44.06
N PHE A 81 18.80 -42.07 -44.71
CA PHE A 81 19.44 -43.36 -44.94
C PHE A 81 20.46 -43.33 -46.08
N GLN A 82 21.48 -44.15 -45.94
CA GLN A 82 22.39 -44.53 -47.02
C GLN A 82 22.16 -46.01 -47.34
N ILE A 83 22.11 -46.35 -48.62
CA ILE A 83 21.79 -47.69 -49.08
C ILE A 83 22.91 -48.22 -49.94
N SER A 84 23.29 -49.47 -49.69
CA SER A 84 24.26 -50.22 -50.48
C SER A 84 23.69 -51.59 -50.82
N PHE A 85 24.10 -52.14 -51.96
CA PHE A 85 23.55 -53.37 -52.50
C PHE A 85 24.63 -54.44 -52.61
N THR A 86 24.21 -55.70 -52.68
CA THR A 86 25.08 -56.80 -53.09
C THR A 86 25.61 -56.59 -54.51
N ALA A 87 26.80 -57.12 -54.81
CA ALA A 87 27.43 -56.97 -56.12
C ALA A 87 26.50 -57.43 -57.25
N GLY A 88 26.35 -56.60 -58.28
CA GLY A 88 25.45 -56.86 -59.42
C GLY A 88 24.01 -56.36 -59.26
N CYS A 89 23.67 -55.74 -58.13
CA CYS A 89 22.39 -55.06 -57.91
C CYS A 89 22.64 -53.56 -57.72
N ASN A 90 21.85 -52.70 -58.37
CA ASN A 90 21.97 -51.25 -58.23
C ASN A 90 20.62 -50.58 -57.93
N LYS A 91 20.69 -49.32 -57.48
CA LYS A 91 19.52 -48.44 -57.34
C LYS A 91 19.21 -47.81 -58.70
N ALA A 92 18.03 -48.11 -59.25
CA ALA A 92 17.52 -47.47 -60.46
C ALA A 92 16.91 -46.08 -60.17
N GLY A 93 16.42 -45.86 -58.95
CA GLY A 93 15.82 -44.59 -58.52
C GLY A 93 15.34 -44.63 -57.08
N GLU A 94 14.99 -43.47 -56.54
CA GLU A 94 14.33 -43.35 -55.24
C GLU A 94 13.31 -42.21 -55.25
N GLU A 95 12.25 -42.36 -54.47
CA GLU A 95 11.23 -41.34 -54.28
C GLU A 95 10.83 -41.27 -52.80
N PHE A 96 10.61 -40.06 -52.31
CA PHE A 96 9.89 -39.81 -51.07
C PHE A 96 8.52 -39.25 -51.46
N PRO A 97 7.45 -40.08 -51.47
CA PRO A 97 6.13 -39.62 -51.82
C PRO A 97 5.74 -38.40 -50.97
N THR A 98 5.08 -37.43 -51.60
CA THR A 98 4.51 -36.28 -50.89
C THR A 98 3.55 -36.75 -49.79
N ARG A 99 3.47 -35.98 -48.70
CA ARG A 99 2.72 -36.30 -47.46
C ARG A 99 1.26 -36.70 -47.70
N ASP A 100 0.66 -36.24 -48.79
CA ASP A 100 -0.73 -36.47 -49.16
C ASP A 100 -0.96 -37.82 -49.89
N LYS A 101 0.10 -38.53 -50.29
CA LYS A 101 0.05 -39.78 -51.06
C LYS A 101 0.41 -40.99 -50.20
N HIS A 102 1.60 -41.02 -49.60
CA HIS A 102 2.05 -42.08 -48.69
C HIS A 102 3.04 -41.52 -47.64
N PRO A 103 2.53 -40.93 -46.55
CA PRO A 103 3.31 -40.06 -45.65
C PRO A 103 4.52 -40.71 -44.96
N ASP A 104 4.53 -42.04 -44.82
CA ASP A 104 5.47 -42.78 -43.97
C ASP A 104 6.27 -43.85 -44.73
N SER A 105 6.43 -43.69 -46.04
CA SER A 105 7.14 -44.66 -46.88
C SER A 105 8.26 -44.05 -47.69
N TYR A 106 9.31 -44.82 -47.91
CA TYR A 106 10.40 -44.51 -48.81
C TYR A 106 10.40 -45.53 -49.96
N TRP A 107 10.37 -45.04 -51.19
CA TRP A 107 10.22 -45.83 -52.39
C TRP A 107 11.58 -45.99 -53.04
N LEU A 108 12.02 -47.23 -53.23
CA LEU A 108 13.32 -47.57 -53.75
C LEU A 108 13.16 -48.49 -54.97
N TYR A 109 13.62 -48.04 -56.12
CA TYR A 109 13.63 -48.84 -57.34
C TYR A 109 14.98 -49.57 -57.45
N VAL A 110 14.93 -50.89 -57.55
CA VAL A 110 16.12 -51.77 -57.48
C VAL A 110 16.10 -52.76 -58.63
N THR A 111 17.29 -53.12 -59.14
CA THR A 111 17.48 -54.22 -60.09
C THR A 111 16.78 -55.50 -59.61
N ALA A 112 15.97 -56.12 -60.49
CA ALA A 112 15.29 -57.38 -60.21
C ALA A 112 16.27 -58.56 -60.23
N GLY A 113 16.01 -59.61 -59.43
CA GLY A 113 16.86 -60.79 -59.35
C GLY A 113 16.51 -61.72 -58.18
N ASP A 114 17.12 -62.91 -58.17
CA ASP A 114 16.82 -63.95 -57.18
C ASP A 114 17.57 -63.79 -55.84
N HIS A 115 18.61 -62.95 -55.79
CA HIS A 115 19.51 -62.81 -54.63
C HIS A 115 19.85 -61.35 -54.34
N VAL A 116 18.83 -60.50 -54.20
CA VAL A 116 19.02 -59.07 -53.93
C VAL A 116 19.23 -58.86 -52.44
N GLY A 117 20.45 -58.48 -52.04
CA GLY A 117 20.77 -58.07 -50.68
C GLY A 117 20.93 -56.56 -50.58
N ILE A 118 20.31 -55.97 -49.56
CA ILE A 118 20.29 -54.52 -49.33
C ILE A 118 20.84 -54.25 -47.94
N THR A 119 21.84 -53.37 -47.82
CA THR A 119 22.32 -52.88 -46.53
C THR A 119 21.92 -51.43 -46.38
N ILE A 120 21.09 -51.15 -45.38
CA ILE A 120 20.55 -49.83 -45.07
C ILE A 120 21.26 -49.30 -43.83
N TYR A 121 21.84 -48.11 -43.93
CA TYR A 121 22.58 -47.44 -42.85
C TYR A 121 21.91 -46.12 -42.48
N HIS A 122 21.74 -45.90 -41.17
CA HIS A 122 21.37 -44.61 -40.60
C HIS A 122 22.49 -44.10 -39.69
N PRO A 123 22.91 -42.82 -39.81
CA PRO A 123 23.97 -42.25 -38.98
C PRO A 123 23.76 -42.43 -37.47
N GLU A 124 22.51 -42.40 -37.02
CA GLU A 124 22.16 -42.45 -35.58
C GLU A 124 21.69 -43.82 -35.06
N TYR A 125 21.27 -44.73 -35.96
CA TYR A 125 20.64 -46.01 -35.59
C TYR A 125 21.43 -47.24 -36.06
N GLY A 126 22.54 -47.04 -36.77
CA GLY A 126 23.40 -48.10 -37.26
C GLY A 126 22.94 -48.68 -38.60
N SER A 127 23.40 -49.89 -38.92
CA SER A 127 23.11 -50.55 -40.20
C SER A 127 22.34 -51.84 -40.04
N VAL A 128 21.47 -52.15 -41.00
CA VAL A 128 20.76 -53.43 -41.11
C VAL A 128 20.91 -54.02 -42.50
N LYS A 129 20.98 -55.36 -42.58
CA LYS A 129 20.94 -56.11 -43.85
C LYS A 129 19.54 -56.69 -44.06
N VAL A 130 19.00 -56.49 -45.25
CA VAL A 130 17.71 -57.00 -45.73
C VAL A 130 17.99 -57.96 -46.88
N GLY A 131 17.41 -59.16 -46.82
CA GLY A 131 17.57 -60.20 -47.83
C GLY A 131 18.53 -61.33 -47.45
N PRO A 132 18.88 -62.21 -48.42
CA PRO A 132 18.59 -62.09 -49.86
C PRO A 132 17.09 -62.14 -50.19
N LEU A 133 16.64 -61.25 -51.06
CA LEU A 133 15.26 -61.16 -51.54
C LEU A 133 15.17 -61.63 -52.99
N LYS A 134 14.05 -62.24 -53.35
CA LYS A 134 13.67 -62.51 -54.73
C LYS A 134 12.74 -61.41 -55.23
N LEU A 135 13.22 -60.63 -56.19
CA LEU A 135 12.51 -59.48 -56.76
C LEU A 135 12.28 -59.71 -58.26
N GLU A 136 11.06 -59.50 -58.73
CA GLU A 136 10.67 -59.62 -60.12
C GLU A 136 10.46 -58.23 -60.76
N GLN A 137 10.76 -58.12 -62.05
CA GLN A 137 10.59 -56.87 -62.81
C GLN A 137 9.13 -56.38 -62.72
N THR A 138 8.92 -55.06 -62.58
CA THR A 138 7.60 -54.40 -62.49
C THR A 138 6.72 -54.82 -61.30
N LYS A 139 7.26 -55.58 -60.34
CA LYS A 139 6.55 -55.94 -59.11
C LYS A 139 6.88 -54.97 -57.98
N MET A 140 5.91 -54.83 -57.08
CA MET A 140 6.02 -54.00 -55.88
C MET A 140 6.08 -54.89 -54.65
N TYR A 141 7.01 -54.59 -53.76
CA TYR A 141 7.21 -55.28 -52.51
C TYR A 141 7.24 -54.27 -51.38
N GLU A 142 6.76 -54.67 -50.22
CA GLU A 142 6.80 -53.86 -49.01
C GLU A 142 7.63 -54.58 -47.95
N PHE A 143 8.38 -53.81 -47.16
CA PHE A 143 8.88 -54.30 -45.89
C PHE A 143 9.02 -53.17 -44.86
N MET A 144 9.17 -53.56 -43.59
CA MET A 144 9.24 -52.65 -42.45
C MET A 144 10.63 -52.65 -41.80
N LEU A 145 11.14 -51.44 -41.59
CA LEU A 145 12.29 -51.17 -40.72
C LEU A 145 11.81 -50.60 -39.39
N GLU A 146 12.35 -51.14 -38.30
CA GLU A 146 12.05 -50.71 -36.94
C GLU A 146 13.31 -50.16 -36.28
N ASN A 147 13.17 -49.01 -35.61
CA ASN A 147 14.19 -48.49 -34.71
C ASN A 147 13.90 -48.99 -33.29
N GLU A 148 14.83 -49.73 -32.71
CA GLU A 148 14.79 -50.28 -31.37
C GLU A 148 15.38 -49.32 -30.32
N LYS A 149 15.89 -48.16 -30.75
CA LYS A 149 16.38 -47.14 -29.82
C LYS A 149 15.23 -46.68 -28.92
N SER A 150 15.52 -46.65 -27.62
CA SER A 150 14.58 -46.19 -26.61
C SER A 150 15.21 -45.16 -25.69
N ILE A 151 14.36 -44.32 -25.10
CA ILE A 151 14.74 -43.26 -24.17
C ILE A 151 13.73 -43.21 -23.01
N ASN A 152 14.17 -42.69 -21.86
CA ASN A 152 13.28 -42.41 -20.75
C ASN A 152 12.64 -41.04 -20.97
N LEU A 153 11.32 -40.97 -20.86
CA LEU A 153 10.58 -39.73 -20.94
C LEU A 153 10.23 -39.23 -19.55
N SER A 154 10.21 -37.91 -19.40
CA SER A 154 9.72 -37.23 -18.21
C SER A 154 8.60 -36.28 -18.59
N PHE A 155 7.50 -36.36 -17.85
CA PHE A 155 6.31 -35.55 -18.04
C PHE A 155 6.08 -34.70 -16.79
N ALA A 156 5.95 -33.39 -16.96
CA ALA A 156 5.52 -32.52 -15.87
C ALA A 156 4.31 -31.68 -16.32
N THR A 157 3.44 -31.37 -15.36
CA THR A 157 2.34 -30.43 -15.59
C THR A 157 2.32 -29.33 -14.56
N ASP A 158 1.79 -28.18 -14.96
CA ASP A 158 1.46 -27.07 -14.06
C ASP A 158 -0.06 -26.85 -14.05
N PRO A 159 -0.78 -27.07 -12.93
CA PRO A 159 -0.29 -27.63 -11.66
C PRO A 159 0.08 -29.13 -11.79
N PRO A 160 0.90 -29.68 -10.88
CA PRO A 160 1.23 -31.10 -10.86
C PRO A 160 0.00 -31.95 -10.47
N GLY A 161 0.05 -33.25 -10.78
CA GLY A 161 -0.99 -34.23 -10.41
C GLY A 161 -1.86 -34.70 -11.57
N SER A 162 -1.52 -34.37 -12.82
CA SER A 162 -2.27 -34.84 -13.99
C SER A 162 -2.05 -36.33 -14.24
N ILE A 163 -3.13 -37.03 -14.57
CA ILE A 163 -3.09 -38.42 -15.05
C ILE A 163 -2.52 -38.42 -16.47
N VAL A 164 -1.57 -39.30 -16.71
CA VAL A 164 -0.94 -39.49 -18.03
C VAL A 164 -1.44 -40.79 -18.65
N ILE A 165 -2.00 -40.72 -19.85
CA ILE A 165 -2.28 -41.86 -20.72
C ILE A 165 -1.38 -41.71 -21.95
N PHE A 166 -0.49 -42.66 -22.15
CA PHE A 166 0.53 -42.66 -23.18
C PHE A 166 0.33 -43.88 -24.08
N ASP A 167 0.10 -43.67 -25.38
CA ASP A 167 -0.27 -44.71 -26.35
C ASP A 167 -1.38 -45.64 -25.82
N ASP A 168 -2.50 -45.04 -25.42
CA ASP A 168 -3.67 -45.71 -24.84
C ASP A 168 -3.41 -46.47 -23.52
N GLN A 169 -2.19 -46.39 -22.96
CA GLN A 169 -1.84 -46.96 -21.66
C GLN A 169 -1.76 -45.91 -20.57
N ARG A 170 -2.57 -46.06 -19.52
CA ARG A 170 -2.48 -45.21 -18.33
C ARG A 170 -1.20 -45.51 -17.55
N LEU A 171 -0.42 -44.47 -17.27
CA LEU A 171 0.75 -44.58 -16.39
C LEU A 171 0.32 -44.72 -14.91
N PRO A 172 1.06 -45.48 -14.09
CA PRO A 172 0.71 -45.72 -12.69
C PRO A 172 0.88 -44.48 -11.81
N GLN A 173 1.73 -43.54 -12.21
CA GLN A 173 2.02 -42.31 -11.49
C GLN A 173 1.34 -41.12 -12.17
N VAL A 174 1.06 -40.08 -11.38
CA VAL A 174 0.63 -38.76 -11.88
C VAL A 174 1.85 -37.87 -12.07
N THR A 175 1.73 -36.83 -12.90
CA THR A 175 2.81 -35.87 -13.13
C THR A 175 3.21 -35.10 -11.85
N PRO A 176 4.51 -34.77 -11.65
CA PRO A 176 5.64 -35.15 -12.49
C PRO A 176 5.95 -36.66 -12.42
N CYS A 177 6.12 -37.31 -13.57
CA CYS A 177 6.37 -38.74 -13.65
C CYS A 177 7.28 -39.10 -14.82
N GLU A 178 7.85 -40.31 -14.78
CA GLU A 178 8.71 -40.83 -15.84
C GLU A 178 8.10 -42.08 -16.50
N LYS A 179 8.31 -42.20 -17.81
CA LYS A 179 8.08 -43.44 -18.57
C LYS A 179 9.42 -43.97 -19.06
N LYS A 180 9.79 -45.15 -18.59
CA LYS A 180 11.03 -45.81 -19.01
C LYS A 180 10.87 -46.57 -20.33
N ASN A 181 11.97 -46.65 -21.08
CA ASN A 181 12.11 -47.42 -22.31
C ASN A 181 11.00 -47.13 -23.33
N THR A 182 10.80 -45.84 -23.65
CA THR A 182 9.90 -45.43 -24.73
C THR A 182 10.66 -45.43 -26.04
N THR A 183 10.06 -45.98 -27.10
CA THR A 183 10.63 -45.99 -28.44
C THR A 183 10.65 -44.58 -29.04
N TYR A 184 11.38 -44.38 -30.14
CA TYR A 184 11.37 -43.10 -30.84
C TYR A 184 10.14 -43.01 -31.74
N GLY A 185 9.87 -41.82 -32.30
CA GLY A 185 8.76 -41.61 -33.23
C GLY A 185 7.60 -40.81 -32.65
N GLU A 186 6.43 -40.92 -33.29
CA GLU A 186 5.21 -40.24 -32.87
C GLU A 186 4.47 -41.07 -31.82
N HIS A 187 4.06 -40.41 -30.74
CA HIS A 187 3.35 -41.03 -29.63
C HIS A 187 2.12 -40.20 -29.25
N ARG A 188 1.02 -40.86 -28.92
CA ARG A 188 -0.20 -40.18 -28.47
C ARG A 188 -0.16 -39.98 -26.97
N LEU A 189 -0.41 -38.74 -26.55
CA LEU A 189 -0.43 -38.35 -25.14
C LEU A 189 -1.77 -37.73 -24.80
N PHE A 190 -2.43 -38.32 -23.81
CA PHE A 190 -3.64 -37.77 -23.21
C PHE A 190 -3.40 -37.44 -21.74
N LEU A 191 -3.65 -36.18 -21.37
CA LEU A 191 -3.48 -35.68 -20.00
C LEU A 191 -4.83 -35.28 -19.42
N ILE A 192 -5.06 -35.65 -18.16
CA ILE A 192 -6.28 -35.29 -17.41
C ILE A 192 -5.89 -34.63 -16.09
N SER A 193 -6.38 -33.41 -15.86
CA SER A 193 -6.22 -32.70 -14.59
C SER A 193 -7.56 -32.09 -14.17
N GLY A 194 -8.26 -32.75 -13.25
CA GLY A 194 -9.62 -32.37 -12.87
C GLY A 194 -10.56 -32.39 -14.09
N ALA A 195 -11.09 -31.23 -14.47
CA ALA A 195 -11.94 -31.05 -15.65
C ALA A 195 -11.18 -30.73 -16.95
N THR A 196 -9.88 -30.42 -16.86
CA THR A 196 -9.05 -30.09 -18.04
C THR A 196 -8.54 -31.38 -18.67
N GLN A 197 -8.74 -31.51 -19.98
CA GLN A 197 -8.23 -32.62 -20.79
C GLN A 197 -7.40 -32.07 -21.95
N LEU A 198 -6.29 -32.74 -22.26
CA LEU A 198 -5.43 -32.44 -23.41
C LEU A 198 -5.17 -33.74 -24.17
N ASP A 199 -5.47 -33.75 -25.47
CA ASP A 199 -5.12 -34.82 -26.42
C ASP A 199 -4.12 -34.24 -27.42
N THR A 200 -2.91 -34.79 -27.45
CA THR A 200 -1.84 -34.31 -28.32
C THR A 200 -0.96 -35.46 -28.79
N VAL A 201 -0.27 -35.24 -29.91
CA VAL A 201 0.82 -36.11 -30.36
C VAL A 201 2.14 -35.46 -29.94
N ILE A 202 3.06 -36.26 -29.40
CA ILE A 202 4.42 -35.83 -29.08
C ILE A 202 5.41 -36.58 -29.97
N HIS A 203 6.49 -35.91 -30.34
CA HIS A 203 7.56 -36.49 -31.13
C HIS A 203 8.74 -36.78 -30.22
N VAL A 204 9.13 -38.04 -30.15
CA VAL A 204 10.22 -38.55 -29.30
C VAL A 204 11.43 -38.81 -30.17
N ASP A 205 12.51 -38.10 -29.87
CA ASP A 205 13.81 -38.23 -30.53
C ASP A 205 14.96 -38.13 -29.52
N GLY A 206 16.21 -38.20 -29.99
CA GLY A 206 17.40 -38.15 -29.13
C GLY A 206 17.64 -36.83 -28.40
N SER A 207 16.92 -35.77 -28.78
CA SER A 207 17.03 -34.41 -28.24
C SER A 207 15.87 -34.01 -27.31
N ARG A 208 14.74 -34.74 -27.36
CA ARG A 208 13.51 -34.41 -26.64
C ARG A 208 13.04 -35.56 -25.75
N SER A 209 13.44 -35.52 -24.48
CA SER A 209 13.04 -36.49 -23.44
C SER A 209 12.20 -35.88 -22.31
N HIS A 210 11.96 -34.57 -22.34
CA HIS A 210 11.21 -33.84 -21.32
C HIS A 210 10.05 -33.07 -21.95
N PHE A 211 8.86 -33.22 -21.36
CA PHE A 211 7.63 -32.60 -21.85
C PHE A 211 6.89 -31.91 -20.70
N ASP A 212 6.75 -30.59 -20.82
CA ASP A 212 6.03 -29.73 -19.88
C ASP A 212 4.69 -29.27 -20.47
N PHE A 213 3.60 -29.39 -19.68
CA PHE A 213 2.27 -28.97 -20.10
C PHE A 213 1.58 -28.08 -19.05
N ASN A 214 0.98 -26.98 -19.50
CA ASN A 214 0.12 -26.16 -18.66
C ASN A 214 -1.32 -26.70 -18.68
N MET A 215 -1.74 -27.28 -17.56
CA MET A 215 -3.06 -27.90 -17.36
C MET A 215 -4.00 -27.04 -16.50
N ARG A 216 -3.63 -25.78 -16.22
CA ARG A 216 -4.49 -24.83 -15.51
C ARG A 216 -5.80 -24.63 -16.27
N LYS A 217 -6.90 -24.56 -15.53
CA LYS A 217 -8.23 -24.23 -16.08
C LYS A 217 -8.17 -22.87 -16.79
N LYS A 218 -8.80 -22.78 -17.96
CA LYS A 218 -8.93 -21.51 -18.69
C LYS A 218 -10.24 -20.83 -18.34
N HIS A 219 -10.15 -19.52 -18.14
CA HIS A 219 -11.30 -18.64 -18.00
C HIS A 219 -11.31 -17.63 -19.14
N PHE A 220 -12.50 -17.32 -19.64
CA PHE A 220 -12.70 -16.39 -20.74
C PHE A 220 -13.22 -15.06 -20.20
N PHE A 221 -12.53 -13.97 -20.55
CA PHE A 221 -12.82 -12.63 -20.07
C PHE A 221 -13.17 -11.67 -21.21
N ASN A 222 -14.07 -10.73 -20.92
CA ASN A 222 -14.43 -9.63 -21.80
C ASN A 222 -13.86 -8.33 -21.25
N PHE A 223 -13.06 -7.66 -22.07
CA PHE A 223 -12.41 -6.41 -21.76
C PHE A 223 -12.95 -5.30 -22.65
N THR A 224 -13.44 -4.23 -22.04
CA THR A 224 -13.98 -3.06 -22.74
C THR A 224 -13.27 -1.79 -22.28
N CYS A 225 -13.41 -0.71 -23.04
CA CYS A 225 -12.97 0.62 -22.64
C CYS A 225 -13.98 1.64 -23.16
N GLU A 226 -14.19 2.73 -22.42
CA GLU A 226 -15.01 3.86 -22.91
C GLU A 226 -14.39 4.56 -24.12
N GLN A 227 -13.07 4.43 -24.30
CA GLN A 227 -12.36 5.01 -25.43
C GLN A 227 -12.14 3.94 -26.50
N ASP A 228 -12.74 4.14 -27.67
CA ASP A 228 -12.52 3.28 -28.85
C ASP A 228 -11.03 3.19 -29.22
N ASP A 229 -10.59 2.10 -29.85
CA ASP A 229 -9.21 1.89 -30.34
C ASP A 229 -8.09 1.85 -29.27
N ALA A 230 -8.42 1.76 -27.98
CA ALA A 230 -7.40 1.55 -26.94
C ALA A 230 -6.66 0.21 -27.12
N GLN A 231 -5.34 0.20 -26.94
CA GLN A 231 -4.53 -1.01 -27.04
C GLN A 231 -4.53 -1.78 -25.71
N LEU A 232 -4.89 -3.07 -25.74
CA LEU A 232 -4.79 -3.98 -24.61
C LEU A 232 -3.43 -4.69 -24.62
N TYR A 233 -2.71 -4.59 -23.52
CA TYR A 233 -1.51 -5.35 -23.23
C TYR A 233 -1.77 -6.30 -22.06
N ILE A 234 -1.28 -7.52 -22.18
CA ILE A 234 -1.34 -8.56 -21.16
C ILE A 234 0.09 -8.97 -20.84
N ASN A 235 0.51 -8.79 -19.58
CA ASN A 235 1.88 -9.00 -19.12
C ASN A 235 2.93 -8.29 -19.99
N GLY A 236 2.62 -7.06 -20.42
CA GLY A 236 3.49 -6.24 -21.26
C GLY A 236 3.48 -6.58 -22.75
N LYS A 237 2.81 -7.65 -23.18
CA LYS A 237 2.68 -8.00 -24.60
C LYS A 237 1.37 -7.45 -25.17
N LEU A 238 1.44 -6.78 -26.33
CA LEU A 238 0.25 -6.30 -27.04
C LEU A 238 -0.62 -7.51 -27.42
N TYR A 239 -1.87 -7.51 -26.95
CA TYR A 239 -2.86 -8.52 -27.26
C TYR A 239 -3.75 -8.09 -28.44
N GLY A 240 -4.21 -6.84 -28.45
CA GLY A 240 -5.11 -6.32 -29.48
C GLY A 240 -5.67 -4.95 -29.15
N ARG A 241 -6.72 -4.52 -29.88
CA ARG A 241 -7.46 -3.28 -29.59
C ARG A 241 -8.77 -3.60 -28.88
N LEU A 242 -9.12 -2.83 -27.85
CA LEU A 242 -10.37 -2.95 -27.12
C LEU A 242 -11.55 -2.43 -28.00
N PRO A 243 -12.75 -3.02 -27.87
CA PRO A 243 -13.12 -4.12 -26.97
C PRO A 243 -12.56 -5.49 -27.43
N GLN A 244 -12.27 -6.37 -26.47
CA GLN A 244 -11.83 -7.75 -26.70
C GLN A 244 -12.72 -8.70 -25.92
N SER A 245 -13.32 -9.67 -26.60
CA SER A 245 -14.18 -10.68 -26.00
C SER A 245 -13.50 -12.05 -25.98
N ASN A 246 -13.88 -12.90 -25.03
CA ASN A 246 -13.36 -14.27 -24.90
C ASN A 246 -11.83 -14.37 -24.80
N VAL A 247 -11.18 -13.43 -24.10
CA VAL A 247 -9.73 -13.48 -23.85
C VAL A 247 -9.42 -14.61 -22.88
N PRO A 248 -8.63 -15.63 -23.26
CA PRO A 248 -8.36 -16.78 -22.41
C PRO A 248 -7.22 -16.49 -21.42
N LEU A 249 -7.51 -16.57 -20.11
CA LEU A 249 -6.52 -16.45 -19.04
C LEU A 249 -6.54 -17.71 -18.15
N TYR A 250 -5.38 -18.11 -17.63
CA TYR A 250 -5.22 -19.32 -16.82
C TYR A 250 -5.47 -19.07 -15.34
N GLU A 251 -6.18 -19.99 -14.70
CA GLU A 251 -6.47 -19.98 -13.27
C GLU A 251 -5.20 -20.08 -12.41
N GLY A 252 -5.20 -19.37 -11.28
CA GLY A 252 -4.11 -19.35 -10.32
C GLY A 252 -2.89 -18.52 -10.75
N LEU A 253 -3.00 -17.78 -11.86
CA LEU A 253 -1.97 -16.84 -12.31
C LEU A 253 -2.42 -15.39 -12.11
N SER A 254 -1.42 -14.54 -11.87
CA SER A 254 -1.59 -13.09 -11.84
C SER A 254 -1.22 -12.50 -13.20
N TYR A 255 -2.10 -11.68 -13.74
CA TYR A 255 -1.90 -10.95 -15.00
C TYR A 255 -1.83 -9.46 -14.72
N THR A 256 -0.90 -8.77 -15.39
CA THR A 256 -0.89 -7.31 -15.47
C THR A 256 -1.57 -6.91 -16.78
N LEU A 257 -2.78 -6.38 -16.68
CA LEU A 257 -3.56 -5.92 -17.82
C LEU A 257 -3.38 -4.40 -17.94
N VAL A 258 -3.03 -3.93 -19.12
CA VAL A 258 -2.85 -2.50 -19.40
C VAL A 258 -3.66 -2.10 -20.63
N ALA A 259 -4.57 -1.15 -20.47
CA ALA A 259 -5.22 -0.49 -21.60
C ALA A 259 -4.54 0.86 -21.85
N LEU A 260 -4.03 1.10 -23.05
CA LEU A 260 -3.24 2.29 -23.37
C LEU A 260 -3.76 2.99 -24.63
N LYS A 261 -3.89 4.32 -24.56
CA LYS A 261 -4.23 5.17 -25.70
C LYS A 261 -3.53 6.53 -25.55
N GLY A 262 -2.77 6.94 -26.58
CA GLY A 262 -2.13 8.25 -26.61
C GLY A 262 -1.16 8.54 -25.45
N GLY A 263 -0.47 7.52 -24.94
CA GLY A 263 0.49 7.65 -23.82
C GLY A 263 -0.14 7.72 -22.42
N ILE A 264 -1.47 7.61 -22.31
CA ILE A 264 -2.19 7.48 -21.05
C ILE A 264 -2.70 6.04 -20.98
N GLY A 265 -2.59 5.40 -19.83
CA GLY A 265 -3.03 4.02 -19.66
C GLY A 265 -3.65 3.73 -18.31
N ASP A 266 -4.48 2.70 -18.28
CA ASP A 266 -5.03 2.12 -17.08
C ASP A 266 -4.40 0.74 -16.86
N THR A 267 -3.90 0.48 -15.66
CA THR A 267 -3.17 -0.76 -15.31
C THR A 267 -3.86 -1.44 -14.16
N VAL A 268 -4.11 -2.74 -14.32
CA VAL A 268 -4.78 -3.57 -13.33
C VAL A 268 -4.00 -4.85 -13.15
N SER A 269 -3.72 -5.20 -11.90
CA SER A 269 -3.24 -6.53 -11.53
C SER A 269 -4.44 -7.43 -11.27
N TRP A 270 -4.51 -8.55 -11.98
CA TRP A 270 -5.66 -9.43 -12.03
C TRP A 270 -5.25 -10.85 -11.66
N TYR A 271 -5.67 -11.33 -10.48
CA TYR A 271 -5.53 -12.74 -10.13
C TYR A 271 -6.74 -13.51 -10.68
N VAL A 272 -6.50 -14.59 -11.41
CA VAL A 272 -7.58 -15.35 -12.04
C VAL A 272 -8.01 -16.50 -11.12
N ASP A 273 -9.26 -16.45 -10.67
CA ASP A 273 -9.93 -17.54 -9.95
C ASP A 273 -11.40 -17.69 -10.41
N ASP A 274 -12.13 -18.58 -9.75
CA ASP A 274 -13.54 -18.86 -10.01
C ASP A 274 -14.49 -17.70 -9.62
N ASN A 275 -14.13 -16.85 -8.65
CA ASN A 275 -14.98 -15.81 -8.08
C ASN A 275 -14.85 -14.45 -8.77
N VAL A 276 -13.85 -14.27 -9.62
CA VAL A 276 -13.60 -12.98 -10.29
C VAL A 276 -14.55 -12.76 -11.47
N SER A 277 -15.06 -11.52 -11.58
CA SER A 277 -15.90 -11.07 -12.70
C SER A 277 -15.24 -11.38 -14.04
N ARG A 278 -16.04 -11.91 -14.98
CA ARG A 278 -15.60 -12.20 -16.36
C ARG A 278 -15.63 -10.97 -17.26
N GLU A 279 -16.07 -9.84 -16.74
CA GLU A 279 -16.13 -8.58 -17.46
C GLU A 279 -15.36 -7.49 -16.73
N TYR A 280 -14.57 -6.71 -17.48
CA TYR A 280 -13.88 -5.55 -16.96
C TYR A 280 -13.85 -4.40 -17.96
N GLN A 281 -14.16 -3.21 -17.45
CA GLN A 281 -14.14 -1.96 -18.22
C GLN A 281 -12.98 -1.09 -17.78
N PHE A 282 -12.01 -0.88 -18.67
CA PHE A 282 -10.87 0.01 -18.45
C PHE A 282 -11.28 1.48 -18.50
N GLN A 283 -10.69 2.29 -17.61
CA GLN A 283 -10.87 3.73 -17.59
C GLN A 283 -9.54 4.43 -17.86
N ILE A 284 -9.27 4.74 -19.13
CA ILE A 284 -8.04 5.44 -19.57
C ILE A 284 -8.15 6.93 -19.23
N VAL A 285 -7.92 7.23 -17.97
CA VAL A 285 -7.93 8.58 -17.42
C VAL A 285 -6.59 8.86 -16.77
N LYS A 286 -6.14 10.12 -16.79
CA LYS A 286 -4.94 10.51 -16.03
C LYS A 286 -5.20 10.27 -14.54
N LYS A 287 -4.28 9.58 -13.86
CA LYS A 287 -4.37 9.26 -12.42
C LYS A 287 -3.16 9.85 -11.66
N LYS A 288 -3.32 10.04 -10.35
CA LYS A 288 -2.25 10.45 -9.44
C LYS A 288 -2.36 9.67 -8.14
N THR A 289 -1.23 9.14 -7.69
CA THR A 289 -1.12 8.53 -6.36
C THR A 289 -1.08 9.62 -5.29
N VAL A 290 -1.96 9.51 -4.30
CA VAL A 290 -2.04 10.40 -3.13
C VAL A 290 -1.97 9.60 -1.84
N GLU A 291 -1.30 10.17 -0.83
CA GLU A 291 -1.27 9.68 0.55
C GLU A 291 -2.23 10.51 1.41
N LEU A 292 -3.14 9.83 2.13
CA LEU A 292 -4.11 10.44 3.04
C LEU A 292 -3.88 9.85 4.45
N TYR A 293 -3.68 10.69 5.47
CA TYR A 293 -3.50 10.20 6.85
C TYR A 293 -4.14 11.11 7.90
N ALA A 294 -4.52 10.51 9.03
CA ALA A 294 -5.22 11.20 10.10
C ALA A 294 -4.21 11.49 11.18
N SER A 295 -4.27 12.69 11.74
CA SER A 295 -3.55 13.02 12.96
C SER A 295 -4.53 13.24 14.10
N TYR A 296 -4.18 12.72 15.28
CA TYR A 296 -4.92 12.91 16.51
C TYR A 296 -3.90 13.19 17.62
N GLN A 297 -4.00 14.35 18.28
CA GLN A 297 -3.02 14.83 19.26
C GLN A 297 -1.57 14.84 18.73
N GLY A 298 -1.38 15.24 17.47
CA GLY A 298 -0.06 15.33 16.83
C GLY A 298 0.49 14.02 16.26
N GLU A 299 -0.10 12.88 16.60
CA GLU A 299 0.35 11.56 16.16
C GLU A 299 -0.51 11.00 15.01
N ARG A 300 0.09 10.20 14.11
CA ARG A 300 -0.65 9.54 13.04
C ARG A 300 -1.48 8.38 13.60
N VAL A 301 -2.75 8.30 13.21
CA VAL A 301 -3.68 7.27 13.72
C VAL A 301 -4.32 6.45 12.61
N ASN A 302 -4.69 5.21 12.96
CA ASN A 302 -5.43 4.30 12.07
C ASN A 302 -6.90 4.72 12.02
N ALA A 303 -7.23 5.59 11.07
CA ALA A 303 -8.57 6.11 10.84
C ALA A 303 -9.31 5.36 9.73
N TYR A 304 -10.62 5.51 9.68
CA TYR A 304 -11.47 5.06 8.57
C TYR A 304 -11.55 6.15 7.50
N LEU A 305 -11.41 5.78 6.23
CA LEU A 305 -11.49 6.71 5.11
C LEU A 305 -12.72 6.40 4.24
N THR A 306 -13.49 7.44 3.94
CA THR A 306 -14.52 7.42 2.88
C THR A 306 -14.09 8.37 1.77
N VAL A 307 -14.09 7.87 0.53
CA VAL A 307 -13.73 8.65 -0.66
C VAL A 307 -14.93 8.78 -1.59
N ASN A 308 -15.30 10.02 -1.91
CA ASN A 308 -16.39 10.33 -2.84
C ASN A 308 -15.88 11.22 -3.97
N ARG A 309 -16.03 10.81 -5.23
CA ARG A 309 -15.79 11.72 -6.36
C ARG A 309 -17.04 12.56 -6.61
N LEU A 310 -16.84 13.85 -6.83
CA LEU A 310 -17.92 14.84 -6.98
C LEU A 310 -18.24 15.15 -8.45
N ASP A 311 -17.36 14.77 -9.39
CA ASP A 311 -17.43 15.15 -10.80
C ASP A 311 -17.44 13.94 -11.76
N GLY A 312 -17.83 12.76 -11.28
CA GLY A 312 -17.95 11.56 -12.12
C GLY A 312 -18.33 10.30 -11.35
N ALA A 313 -18.46 9.18 -12.06
CA ALA A 313 -18.99 7.90 -11.59
C ALA A 313 -18.05 7.07 -10.68
N TYR A 314 -17.14 7.71 -9.94
CA TYR A 314 -16.30 6.99 -8.97
C TYR A 314 -16.98 7.02 -7.60
N HIS A 315 -17.73 5.97 -7.29
CA HIS A 315 -18.59 5.90 -6.11
C HIS A 315 -17.96 5.14 -4.94
N ASN A 316 -18.03 5.76 -3.76
CA ASN A 316 -17.83 5.23 -2.40
C ASN A 316 -16.96 3.97 -2.28
N HIS A 317 -15.67 4.18 -2.02
CA HIS A 317 -14.89 3.18 -1.30
C HIS A 317 -14.79 3.58 0.17
N GLN A 318 -15.43 2.80 1.04
CA GLN A 318 -15.05 2.77 2.45
C GLN A 318 -13.82 1.88 2.55
N LEU A 319 -12.70 2.48 2.91
CA LEU A 319 -11.43 1.78 3.05
C LEU A 319 -11.08 1.74 4.53
N GLN A 320 -10.90 0.53 5.06
CA GLN A 320 -10.34 0.30 6.38
C GLN A 320 -8.83 0.10 6.20
N SER A 321 -8.00 0.87 6.89
CA SER A 321 -6.55 0.80 6.66
C SER A 321 -5.94 -0.44 7.31
N SER A 322 -4.82 -0.90 6.73
CA SER A 322 -3.86 -1.80 7.37
C SER A 322 -2.72 -1.04 8.08
N GLY A 323 -2.81 0.30 8.21
CA GLY A 323 -1.75 1.15 8.78
C GLY A 323 -2.12 2.64 8.92
N SER A 324 -1.18 3.50 9.30
CA SER A 324 -1.46 4.91 9.67
C SER A 324 -1.63 5.88 8.48
N SER A 325 -1.68 5.37 7.25
CA SER A 325 -1.93 6.15 6.03
C SER A 325 -2.59 5.30 4.92
N PHE A 326 -3.27 5.97 4.00
CA PHE A 326 -3.86 5.38 2.79
C PHE A 326 -3.13 5.88 1.55
N ARG A 327 -2.64 4.97 0.70
CA ARG A 327 -2.09 5.32 -0.63
C ARG A 327 -3.08 4.93 -1.71
N LEU A 328 -3.68 5.92 -2.35
CA LEU A 328 -4.71 5.73 -3.38
C LEU A 328 -4.25 6.27 -4.73
N ASN A 329 -4.43 5.50 -5.80
CA ASN A 329 -4.20 5.96 -7.17
C ASN A 329 -5.52 6.45 -7.77
N LEU A 330 -5.76 7.77 -7.71
CA LEU A 330 -7.04 8.38 -8.06
C LEU A 330 -7.01 9.04 -9.44
N PRO A 331 -8.05 8.87 -10.28
CA PRO A 331 -8.28 9.70 -11.46
C PRO A 331 -8.21 11.20 -11.18
N TYR A 332 -7.87 11.99 -12.20
CA TYR A 332 -7.97 13.45 -12.10
C TYR A 332 -9.43 13.85 -11.96
N GLY A 333 -9.72 14.71 -10.99
CA GLY A 333 -11.08 15.07 -10.64
C GLY A 333 -11.18 15.69 -9.27
N ARG A 334 -12.40 15.98 -8.85
CA ARG A 334 -12.72 16.62 -7.58
C ARG A 334 -13.25 15.58 -6.61
N TYR A 335 -12.60 15.46 -5.46
CA TYR A 335 -12.88 14.43 -4.47
C TYR A 335 -13.25 15.06 -3.13
N ARG A 336 -14.22 14.46 -2.45
CA ARG A 336 -14.52 14.68 -1.04
C ARG A 336 -13.99 13.49 -0.25
N PHE A 337 -12.99 13.75 0.56
CA PHE A 337 -12.40 12.80 1.50
C PHE A 337 -13.00 13.05 2.88
N ARG A 338 -13.47 11.99 3.54
CA ARG A 338 -13.90 12.01 4.93
C ARG A 338 -13.08 11.00 5.70
N MET A 339 -12.38 11.45 6.74
CA MET A 339 -11.64 10.56 7.61
C MET A 339 -12.17 10.59 9.03
N SER A 340 -12.44 9.41 9.59
CA SER A 340 -13.06 9.25 10.89
C SER A 340 -12.24 8.39 11.84
N TYR A 341 -12.10 8.85 13.07
CA TYR A 341 -11.34 8.20 14.13
C TYR A 341 -11.99 8.50 15.47
N GLY A 342 -12.13 7.49 16.34
CA GLY A 342 -12.70 7.67 17.68
C GLY A 342 -14.08 8.34 17.71
N GLY A 343 -14.96 8.02 16.74
CA GLY A 343 -16.31 8.61 16.62
C GLY A 343 -16.35 10.07 16.12
N ASN A 344 -15.21 10.64 15.74
CA ASN A 344 -15.09 11.95 15.09
C ASN A 344 -14.74 11.81 13.63
N TYR A 345 -14.92 12.89 12.87
CA TYR A 345 -14.47 12.92 11.49
C TYR A 345 -14.02 14.31 11.05
N LYS A 346 -13.17 14.33 10.03
CA LYS A 346 -12.79 15.54 9.29
C LYS A 346 -13.03 15.31 7.81
N GLU A 347 -13.68 16.27 7.17
CA GLU A 347 -13.90 16.27 5.72
C GLU A 347 -13.03 17.31 5.03
N ARG A 348 -12.62 16.97 3.80
CA ARG A 348 -11.86 17.85 2.93
C ARG A 348 -12.24 17.59 1.48
N THR A 349 -12.45 18.66 0.72
CA THR A 349 -12.68 18.57 -0.72
C THR A 349 -11.44 19.06 -1.45
N GLU A 350 -10.88 18.24 -2.33
CA GLU A 350 -9.64 18.51 -3.04
C GLU A 350 -9.75 18.15 -4.52
N LYS A 351 -9.04 18.91 -5.36
CA LYS A 351 -8.92 18.61 -6.79
C LYS A 351 -7.62 17.87 -7.04
N ILE A 352 -7.73 16.61 -7.46
CA ILE A 352 -6.60 15.79 -7.86
C ILE A 352 -6.24 16.10 -9.30
N SER A 353 -5.00 16.53 -9.51
CA SER A 353 -4.43 16.84 -10.81
C SER A 353 -2.91 16.71 -10.75
N GLU A 354 -2.23 16.81 -11.88
CA GLU A 354 -0.76 16.73 -11.95
C GLU A 354 -0.07 17.64 -10.92
N LYS A 355 -0.52 18.89 -10.79
CA LYS A 355 0.04 19.91 -9.89
C LYS A 355 -0.53 19.89 -8.47
N SER A 356 -1.54 19.07 -8.16
CA SER A 356 -2.12 19.03 -6.80
C SER A 356 -1.13 18.47 -5.78
N LYS A 357 -1.38 18.63 -4.48
CA LYS A 357 -0.56 17.98 -3.46
C LYS A 357 -0.64 16.45 -3.58
N SER A 358 0.43 15.77 -3.18
CA SER A 358 0.49 14.29 -3.13
C SER A 358 0.18 13.75 -1.73
N ILE A 359 0.20 14.60 -0.69
CA ILE A 359 -0.02 14.20 0.71
C ILE A 359 -1.07 15.12 1.33
N TYR A 360 -2.03 14.52 2.03
CA TYR A 360 -3.12 15.23 2.70
C TYR A 360 -3.31 14.73 4.13
N GLU A 361 -3.12 15.66 5.07
CA GLU A 361 -3.37 15.42 6.49
C GLU A 361 -4.80 15.81 6.88
N PHE A 362 -5.41 15.00 7.74
CA PHE A 362 -6.71 15.24 8.36
C PHE A 362 -6.57 15.28 9.88
N PRO A 363 -6.42 16.47 10.47
CA PRO A 363 -6.35 16.61 11.92
C PRO A 363 -7.74 16.39 12.52
N ILE A 364 -7.93 15.24 13.16
CA ILE A 364 -9.16 14.85 13.84
C ILE A 364 -9.06 15.33 15.29
N LYS A 365 -10.00 16.18 15.70
CA LYS A 365 -10.13 16.62 17.09
C LYS A 365 -10.97 15.62 17.88
N ALA A 366 -10.65 15.44 19.15
CA ALA A 366 -11.48 14.66 20.07
C ALA A 366 -12.89 15.28 20.19
N LYS A 367 -13.93 14.44 20.06
CA LYS A 367 -15.31 14.79 20.49
C LYS A 367 -15.21 14.95 21.99
N ASN A 368 -15.26 16.19 22.49
CA ASN A 368 -15.45 16.55 23.89
C ASN A 368 -15.46 15.34 24.84
N SER A 369 -14.30 14.72 25.04
CA SER A 369 -14.11 13.80 26.13
C SER A 369 -13.95 14.70 27.34
N ILE A 370 -14.52 14.30 28.47
CA ILE A 370 -14.20 14.93 29.73
C ILE A 370 -12.73 14.59 29.98
N VAL A 371 -11.84 15.39 29.41
CA VAL A 371 -10.43 15.46 29.75
C VAL A 371 -10.41 16.14 31.09
N TRP A 372 -9.93 15.43 32.11
CA TRP A 372 -9.79 15.99 33.44
C TRP A 372 -9.05 17.33 33.36
N PRO A 373 -9.41 18.36 34.13
CA PRO A 373 -8.87 19.71 33.96
C PRO A 373 -7.33 19.79 33.93
N TRP A 374 -6.65 18.85 34.59
CA TRP A 374 -5.18 18.73 34.65
C TRP A 374 -4.52 18.07 33.42
N GLN A 375 -5.30 17.52 32.49
CA GLN A 375 -4.83 16.88 31.24
C GLN A 375 -5.06 17.76 29.99
N ARG A 376 -5.58 18.99 30.15
CA ARG A 376 -5.92 19.88 29.03
C ARG A 376 -4.75 20.80 28.68
N GLU A 377 -4.29 20.72 27.44
CA GLU A 377 -3.39 21.73 26.85
C GLU A 377 -4.12 23.09 26.74
N TYR A 378 -3.47 24.17 27.17
CA TYR A 378 -4.06 25.50 27.25
C TYR A 378 -3.09 26.58 26.71
N ASP A 379 -3.65 27.64 26.11
CA ASP A 379 -2.91 28.80 25.57
C ASP A 379 -2.18 29.58 26.68
N VAL A 380 -0.87 29.43 26.79
CA VAL A 380 -0.12 30.07 27.89
C VAL A 380 -0.17 31.60 27.72
N ARG A 381 -0.90 32.26 28.62
CA ARG A 381 -0.99 33.74 28.71
C ARG A 381 -0.44 34.22 30.04
N PRO A 382 0.90 34.24 30.19
CA PRO A 382 1.52 34.45 31.48
C PRO A 382 1.58 35.92 31.85
N VAL A 383 1.40 36.87 30.91
CA VAL A 383 1.49 38.31 31.18
C VAL A 383 0.15 38.97 30.90
N GLY A 384 -0.25 39.93 31.74
CA GLY A 384 -1.41 40.75 31.48
C GLY A 384 -1.34 42.15 32.06
N PHE A 385 -2.06 43.07 31.41
CA PHE A 385 -2.34 44.40 31.93
C PHE A 385 -3.68 44.34 32.69
N SER A 386 -3.74 44.92 33.89
CA SER A 386 -4.94 44.92 34.71
C SER A 386 -5.29 46.33 35.17
N MET A 387 -6.59 46.62 35.20
CA MET A 387 -7.16 47.82 35.79
C MET A 387 -8.39 47.43 36.60
N GLY A 388 -8.56 48.00 37.79
CA GLY A 388 -9.63 47.61 38.68
C GLY A 388 -9.97 48.62 39.76
N TYR A 389 -11.07 48.33 40.42
CA TYR A 389 -11.53 48.99 41.62
C TYR A 389 -10.90 48.33 42.85
N VAL A 390 -10.49 49.13 43.82
CA VAL A 390 -9.93 48.65 45.07
C VAL A 390 -10.50 49.44 46.25
N SER A 391 -10.76 48.74 47.35
CA SER A 391 -11.34 49.30 48.56
C SER A 391 -10.55 48.84 49.78
N LYS A 392 -10.00 49.76 50.56
CA LYS A 392 -9.28 49.50 51.81
C LYS A 392 -10.20 49.77 53.01
N GLN A 393 -10.00 49.04 54.09
CA GLN A 393 -10.69 49.24 55.36
C GLN A 393 -9.74 48.95 56.51
N LEU A 394 -9.59 49.88 57.44
CA LEU A 394 -8.93 49.61 58.72
C LEU A 394 -9.92 48.96 59.67
N VAL A 395 -9.43 47.94 60.37
CA VAL A 395 -10.19 47.21 61.38
C VAL A 395 -9.41 47.20 62.66
N THR A 396 -9.92 47.93 63.64
CA THR A 396 -9.32 48.09 64.96
C THR A 396 -10.06 47.20 65.97
N THR A 397 -9.33 46.32 66.65
CA THR A 397 -9.87 45.39 67.65
C THR A 397 -9.15 45.56 68.98
N GLY A 398 -9.89 45.72 70.07
CA GLY A 398 -9.34 45.81 71.43
C GLY A 398 -10.45 45.95 72.47
N ASN A 399 -10.22 45.44 73.68
CA ASN A 399 -11.15 45.55 74.82
C ASN A 399 -12.60 45.14 74.53
N GLY A 400 -12.81 44.06 73.78
CA GLY A 400 -14.14 43.55 73.41
C GLY A 400 -14.85 44.32 72.30
N MET A 401 -14.24 45.39 71.76
CA MET A 401 -14.78 46.21 70.68
C MET A 401 -14.08 45.93 69.35
N LYS A 402 -14.84 46.11 68.27
CA LYS A 402 -14.35 46.03 66.89
C LYS A 402 -14.87 47.22 66.10
N LEU A 403 -13.97 48.12 65.72
CA LEU A 403 -14.25 49.28 64.89
C LEU A 403 -13.82 49.00 63.45
N LYS A 404 -14.59 49.51 62.50
CA LYS A 404 -14.27 49.49 61.07
C LYS A 404 -14.32 50.92 60.55
N GLU A 405 -13.26 51.36 59.91
CA GLU A 405 -13.08 52.74 59.51
C GLU A 405 -12.28 52.82 58.20
N ASN A 406 -12.45 53.93 57.47
CA ASN A 406 -11.61 54.21 56.31
C ASN A 406 -10.16 54.61 56.72
N GLY A 407 -9.96 54.99 58.00
CA GLY A 407 -8.65 55.29 58.60
C GLY A 407 -8.19 56.74 58.50
N PHE A 408 -8.96 57.61 57.85
CA PHE A 408 -8.57 59.00 57.54
C PHE A 408 -9.66 60.04 57.86
N TRP A 409 -10.93 59.66 57.81
CA TRP A 409 -12.05 60.49 58.25
C TRP A 409 -12.66 59.94 59.53
N SER A 410 -12.98 60.83 60.48
CA SER A 410 -13.53 60.48 61.79
C SER A 410 -15.04 60.68 61.91
N ASP A 411 -15.72 60.88 60.77
CA ASP A 411 -17.16 61.17 60.66
C ASP A 411 -18.06 59.96 60.93
N GLY A 412 -17.52 58.74 60.86
CA GLY A 412 -18.31 57.51 61.00
C GLY A 412 -19.16 57.20 59.76
N GLU A 413 -19.05 58.00 58.71
CA GLU A 413 -19.71 57.77 57.42
C GLU A 413 -18.67 57.21 56.42
N GLY A 414 -18.96 56.03 55.85
CA GLY A 414 -18.01 55.38 54.93
C GLY A 414 -16.89 54.61 55.65
N THR A 415 -17.09 53.31 55.81
CA THR A 415 -16.12 52.42 56.49
C THR A 415 -14.96 51.96 55.61
N SER A 416 -14.81 52.50 54.40
CA SER A 416 -13.80 52.04 53.45
C SER A 416 -13.31 53.17 52.56
N LEU A 417 -12.02 53.16 52.27
CA LEU A 417 -11.36 54.07 51.34
C LEU A 417 -11.35 53.44 49.94
N HIS A 418 -11.83 54.16 48.95
CA HIS A 418 -12.02 53.65 47.59
C HIS A 418 -10.94 54.19 46.63
N GLY A 419 -10.58 53.40 45.63
CA GLY A 419 -9.51 53.72 44.72
C GLY A 419 -9.49 52.88 43.46
N MET A 420 -8.52 53.19 42.59
CA MET A 420 -8.21 52.41 41.40
C MET A 420 -6.88 51.69 41.55
N GLN A 421 -6.77 50.54 40.91
CA GLN A 421 -5.53 49.77 40.79
C GLN A 421 -5.22 49.60 39.30
N VAL A 422 -4.00 49.91 38.88
CA VAL A 422 -3.50 49.66 37.53
C VAL A 422 -2.14 48.99 37.60
N GLY A 423 -1.89 47.99 36.78
CA GLY A 423 -0.59 47.33 36.79
C GLY A 423 -0.41 46.20 35.81
N LEU A 424 0.77 45.60 35.88
CA LEU A 424 1.13 44.41 35.14
C LEU A 424 1.15 43.22 36.09
N HIS A 425 0.54 42.12 35.68
CA HIS A 425 0.63 40.85 36.40
C HIS A 425 1.27 39.76 35.56
N PHE A 426 1.90 38.84 36.27
CA PHE A 426 2.60 37.69 35.77
C PHE A 426 2.04 36.42 36.44
N GLN A 427 1.51 35.52 35.62
CA GLN A 427 0.84 34.30 36.02
C GLN A 427 1.39 33.05 35.29
N PRO A 428 2.68 32.69 35.48
CA PRO A 428 3.24 31.48 34.91
C PRO A 428 2.53 30.26 35.49
N CYS A 429 2.09 29.36 34.62
CA CYS A 429 1.52 28.07 35.00
C CYS A 429 2.58 26.99 34.79
N PHE A 430 2.85 26.24 35.86
CA PHE A 430 3.58 24.99 35.84
C PHE A 430 2.64 23.82 35.46
N SER A 431 3.14 22.59 35.60
CA SER A 431 2.34 21.39 35.34
C SER A 431 1.14 21.27 36.29
N PHE A 432 0.10 20.56 35.84
CA PHE A 432 -1.14 20.28 36.59
C PHE A 432 -1.97 21.52 36.97
N GLY A 433 -1.75 22.67 36.31
CA GLY A 433 -2.51 23.90 36.55
C GLY A 433 -2.05 24.72 37.76
N LEU A 434 -1.02 24.25 38.47
CA LEU A 434 -0.36 25.02 39.53
C LEU A 434 0.49 26.12 38.91
N GLY A 435 0.64 27.25 39.59
CA GLY A 435 1.36 28.41 39.09
C GLY A 435 1.71 29.39 40.20
N LEU A 436 2.30 30.49 39.78
CA LEU A 436 2.50 31.68 40.61
C LEU A 436 1.61 32.79 40.07
N TYR A 437 0.97 33.57 40.93
CA TYR A 437 0.36 34.85 40.55
C TYR A 437 1.10 35.97 41.27
N THR A 438 1.73 36.84 40.50
CA THR A 438 2.47 38.00 41.00
C THR A 438 2.31 39.19 40.05
N GLY A 439 2.83 40.35 40.41
CA GLY A 439 2.74 41.55 39.58
C GLY A 439 3.26 42.79 40.28
N ALA A 440 3.28 43.89 39.54
CA ALA A 440 3.55 45.21 40.06
C ALA A 440 2.36 46.10 39.72
N PHE A 441 1.72 46.61 40.77
CA PHE A 441 0.53 47.43 40.67
C PHE A 441 0.74 48.75 41.37
N TYR A 442 0.15 49.78 40.80
CA TYR A 442 0.00 51.08 41.39
C TYR A 442 -1.46 51.24 41.81
N GLU A 443 -1.68 51.66 43.05
CA GLU A 443 -3.00 51.96 43.60
C GLU A 443 -3.09 53.44 43.93
N LEU A 444 -4.22 54.05 43.57
CA LEU A 444 -4.54 55.44 43.84
C LEU A 444 -5.87 55.48 44.57
N TYR A 445 -5.87 55.99 45.80
CA TYR A 445 -7.06 56.18 46.59
C TYR A 445 -7.37 57.66 46.71
N MET A 446 -8.65 58.00 46.59
CA MET A 446 -9.16 59.35 46.68
C MET A 446 -10.39 59.33 47.57
N SER A 447 -10.47 60.27 48.49
CA SER A 447 -11.65 60.48 49.31
C SER A 447 -11.88 61.96 49.51
N PHE A 448 -13.15 62.36 49.51
CA PHE A 448 -13.57 63.73 49.74
C PHE A 448 -14.47 63.77 50.97
N ASN A 449 -14.41 64.85 51.73
CA ASN A 449 -15.26 65.08 52.89
C ASN A 449 -15.81 66.51 52.89
N ASP A 450 -17.12 66.65 52.97
CA ASP A 450 -17.82 67.94 52.90
C ASP A 450 -18.07 68.57 54.28
N ASP A 451 -17.97 67.81 55.37
CA ASP A 451 -18.43 68.22 56.70
C ASP A 451 -17.29 68.74 57.60
N GLY A 452 -17.43 69.97 58.14
CA GLY A 452 -16.80 70.44 59.39
C GLY A 452 -15.28 70.32 59.66
N TYR A 453 -14.48 69.70 58.79
CA TYR A 453 -13.06 69.42 58.99
C TYR A 453 -12.15 70.47 58.34
N ALA A 454 -10.92 70.56 58.85
CA ALA A 454 -9.85 71.43 58.34
C ALA A 454 -9.32 71.01 56.96
N TYR A 455 -9.59 69.78 56.55
CA TYR A 455 -9.19 69.16 55.28
C TYR A 455 -10.44 68.60 54.59
N ASP A 456 -10.49 68.63 53.27
CA ASP A 456 -11.63 68.21 52.44
C ASP A 456 -11.28 67.13 51.40
N GLU A 457 -10.00 66.95 51.10
CA GLU A 457 -9.51 65.93 50.17
C GLU A 457 -8.43 65.05 50.82
N PHE A 458 -8.46 63.75 50.54
CA PHE A 458 -7.38 62.82 50.86
C PHE A 458 -6.96 62.05 49.61
N LEU A 459 -5.65 62.02 49.37
CA LEU A 459 -5.03 61.33 48.25
C LEU A 459 -3.94 60.37 48.74
N GLU A 460 -3.99 59.12 48.31
CA GLU A 460 -2.96 58.12 48.64
C GLU A 460 -2.46 57.38 47.40
N HIS A 461 -1.13 57.28 47.30
CA HIS A 461 -0.41 56.52 46.28
C HIS A 461 0.24 55.29 46.92
N CYS A 462 0.00 54.11 46.35
CA CYS A 462 0.65 52.87 46.81
C CYS A 462 1.25 52.05 45.69
N ALA A 463 2.35 51.38 46.00
CA ALA A 463 2.82 50.22 45.26
C ALA A 463 2.26 48.94 45.90
N TYR A 464 1.76 48.03 45.07
CA TYR A 464 1.23 46.74 45.49
C TYR A 464 1.85 45.59 44.69
N VAL A 465 2.30 44.56 45.41
CA VAL A 465 2.90 43.34 44.86
C VAL A 465 2.26 42.11 45.52
N PRO A 466 1.47 41.32 44.78
CA PRO A 466 1.02 40.02 45.24
C PRO A 466 2.07 38.92 45.02
N VAL A 467 2.12 37.94 45.93
CA VAL A 467 2.87 36.69 45.76
C VAL A 467 1.97 35.53 46.17
N HIS A 468 1.25 34.97 45.20
CA HIS A 468 0.25 33.92 45.45
C HIS A 468 0.61 32.60 44.77
N LEU A 469 0.32 31.51 45.48
CA LEU A 469 0.10 30.23 44.82
C LEU A 469 -1.16 30.35 43.96
N TYR A 470 -1.04 29.92 42.71
CA TYR A 470 -2.09 30.01 41.71
C TYR A 470 -2.50 28.61 41.26
N TYR A 471 -3.80 28.38 41.09
CA TYR A 471 -4.34 27.14 40.54
C TYR A 471 -5.39 27.45 39.48
N ARG A 472 -5.24 26.87 38.29
CA ARG A 472 -6.11 27.11 37.13
C ARG A 472 -6.83 25.85 36.68
N LEU A 473 -8.13 25.98 36.51
CA LEU A 473 -9.06 24.98 36.00
C LEU A 473 -9.57 25.37 34.60
N PRO A 474 -9.01 24.80 33.52
CA PRO A 474 -9.45 25.09 32.16
C PRO A 474 -10.75 24.33 31.80
N PHE A 475 -11.82 25.06 31.49
CA PHE A 475 -13.08 24.52 30.96
C PHE A 475 -13.09 24.38 29.43
N SER A 476 -12.26 25.14 28.73
CA SER A 476 -11.97 24.98 27.29
C SER A 476 -10.58 25.56 26.96
N SER A 477 -10.21 25.58 25.67
CA SER A 477 -8.99 26.26 25.21
C SER A 477 -9.02 27.78 25.41
N THR A 478 -10.19 28.37 25.72
CA THR A 478 -10.36 29.81 25.92
C THR A 478 -11.00 30.16 27.26
N VAL A 479 -11.72 29.24 27.91
CA VAL A 479 -12.44 29.50 29.16
C VAL A 479 -11.74 28.82 30.33
N ALA A 480 -11.45 29.57 31.40
CA ALA A 480 -10.86 29.01 32.61
C ALA A 480 -11.32 29.73 33.88
N LEU A 481 -11.40 28.97 34.97
CA LEU A 481 -11.51 29.49 36.33
C LEU A 481 -10.16 29.34 37.02
N SER A 482 -9.82 30.26 37.90
CA SER A 482 -8.58 30.20 38.68
C SER A 482 -8.81 30.64 40.11
N PHE A 483 -8.04 30.04 41.00
CA PHE A 483 -8.01 30.36 42.41
C PHE A 483 -6.58 30.72 42.77
N HIS A 484 -6.40 31.71 43.62
CA HIS A 484 -5.07 32.07 44.09
C HIS A 484 -5.11 32.52 45.54
N GLY A 485 -4.01 32.28 46.25
CA GLY A 485 -3.86 32.76 47.61
C GLY A 485 -2.40 32.80 48.05
N GLY A 486 -2.11 33.67 48.99
CA GLY A 486 -0.74 33.88 49.50
C GLY A 486 -0.62 35.17 50.27
N VAL A 487 0.51 35.86 50.06
CA VAL A 487 0.81 37.12 50.75
C VAL A 487 0.85 38.28 49.76
N GLY A 488 0.26 39.40 50.15
CA GLY A 488 0.32 40.65 49.41
C GLY A 488 1.10 41.71 50.18
N PHE A 489 1.91 42.47 49.46
CA PHE A 489 2.72 43.55 50.01
C PHE A 489 2.23 44.88 49.45
N ASN A 490 1.86 45.80 50.33
CA ASN A 490 1.48 47.16 49.98
C ASN A 490 2.50 48.10 50.61
N TYR A 491 2.95 49.08 49.84
CA TYR A 491 3.83 50.14 50.30
C TYR A 491 3.22 51.49 49.93
N SER A 492 2.76 52.25 50.91
CA SER A 492 2.26 53.61 50.71
C SER A 492 3.44 54.54 50.43
N ILE A 493 3.47 55.06 49.20
CA ILE A 493 4.53 55.93 48.66
C ILE A 493 4.31 57.35 49.17
N TYR A 494 3.06 57.82 49.12
CA TYR A 494 2.68 59.19 49.43
C TYR A 494 1.23 59.22 49.90
N GLY A 495 0.92 60.04 50.90
CA GLY A 495 -0.44 60.31 51.36
C GLY A 495 -0.58 61.77 51.78
N ALA A 496 -1.52 62.52 51.21
CA ALA A 496 -1.67 63.94 51.51
C ALA A 496 -3.12 64.32 51.75
N PHE A 497 -3.29 65.37 52.56
CA PHE A 497 -4.57 66.01 52.80
C PHE A 497 -4.62 67.38 52.13
N GLY A 498 -5.66 67.60 51.32
CA GLY A 498 -6.00 68.90 50.76
C GLY A 498 -6.61 69.81 51.82
N LYS A 499 -6.14 71.05 51.89
CA LYS A 499 -6.65 72.05 52.83
C LYS A 499 -8.01 72.58 52.38
N LYS A 500 -8.95 72.71 53.32
CA LYS A 500 -10.26 73.33 53.08
C LYS A 500 -10.24 74.85 53.28
N ASP A 501 -9.34 75.35 54.13
CA ASP A 501 -9.18 76.76 54.49
C ASP A 501 -7.71 77.18 54.36
N ASP A 502 -7.45 78.42 53.95
CA ASP A 502 -6.09 78.98 53.80
C ASP A 502 -5.37 79.18 55.15
N SER A 503 -6.09 79.00 56.26
CA SER A 503 -5.57 79.04 57.63
C SER A 503 -4.88 77.75 58.08
N VAL A 504 -4.92 76.68 57.28
CA VAL A 504 -4.37 75.36 57.60
C VAL A 504 -3.28 75.01 56.59
N GLU A 505 -2.12 74.56 57.09
CA GLU A 505 -1.03 74.09 56.23
C GLU A 505 -1.38 72.74 55.60
N GLU A 506 -1.01 72.56 54.33
CA GLU A 506 -1.13 71.26 53.66
C GLU A 506 -0.30 70.22 54.41
N TYR A 507 -0.92 69.08 54.73
CA TYR A 507 -0.20 67.99 55.36
C TYR A 507 0.29 67.02 54.28
N THR A 508 1.57 67.17 53.93
CA THR A 508 2.23 66.40 52.89
C THR A 508 2.91 65.16 53.48
N ASP A 509 2.48 63.98 53.05
CA ASP A 509 3.03 62.66 53.41
C ASP A 509 2.81 62.20 54.85
N CYS A 510 1.55 61.89 55.18
CA CYS A 510 1.11 61.45 56.51
C CYS A 510 1.71 60.12 57.00
N TYR A 511 2.34 59.35 56.12
CA TYR A 511 2.69 57.97 56.43
C TYR A 511 4.00 57.86 57.23
N GLY A 512 3.97 57.11 58.34
CA GLY A 512 5.13 56.88 59.20
C GLY A 512 5.27 57.87 60.36
N GLU A 513 4.39 58.88 60.43
CA GLU A 513 4.27 59.78 61.58
C GLU A 513 3.41 59.18 62.69
N ALA A 514 3.50 59.74 63.90
CA ALA A 514 2.73 59.30 65.06
C ALA A 514 1.22 59.54 64.82
N GLY A 515 0.39 58.51 65.02
CA GLY A 515 -1.06 58.59 64.81
C GLY A 515 -1.55 58.07 63.45
N TYR A 516 -0.64 57.84 62.49
CA TYR A 516 -1.00 57.38 61.15
C TYR A 516 -0.63 55.90 60.89
N PRO A 517 -1.27 55.25 59.89
CA PRO A 517 -0.92 53.90 59.50
C PRO A 517 0.55 53.79 59.02
N LYS A 518 1.14 52.60 59.17
CA LYS A 518 2.49 52.32 58.63
C LYS A 518 2.47 52.28 57.09
N ARG A 519 3.57 52.72 56.47
CA ARG A 519 3.80 52.62 55.01
C ARG A 519 3.69 51.20 54.48
N PHE A 520 4.35 50.26 55.16
CA PHE A 520 4.39 48.87 54.73
C PHE A 520 3.25 48.07 55.38
N ASN A 521 2.44 47.44 54.54
CA ASN A 521 1.36 46.54 54.94
C ASN A 521 1.50 45.18 54.25
N MET A 522 1.38 44.11 55.04
CA MET A 522 1.42 42.73 54.59
C MET A 522 0.07 42.09 54.89
N ALA A 523 -0.55 41.47 53.90
CA ALA A 523 -1.86 40.84 54.04
C ALA A 523 -1.83 39.37 53.60
N ALA A 524 -2.67 38.55 54.23
CA ALA A 524 -3.04 37.24 53.71
C ALA A 524 -4.17 37.42 52.72
N GLU A 525 -4.00 36.91 51.50
CA GLU A 525 -4.88 37.21 50.38
C GLU A 525 -5.44 35.93 49.76
N VAL A 526 -6.69 35.98 49.34
CA VAL A 526 -7.36 34.95 48.54
C VAL A 526 -8.12 35.62 47.40
N GLY A 527 -8.10 35.02 46.23
CA GLY A 527 -8.84 35.54 45.09
C GLY A 527 -9.22 34.47 44.08
N VAL A 528 -10.11 34.89 43.19
CA VAL A 528 -10.67 34.09 42.12
C VAL A 528 -10.60 34.88 40.82
N GLY A 529 -10.24 34.19 39.74
CA GLY A 529 -10.15 34.77 38.40
C GLY A 529 -10.96 33.96 37.41
N PHE A 530 -11.82 34.61 36.63
CA PHE A 530 -12.57 34.00 35.54
C PHE A 530 -12.12 34.58 34.19
N ARG A 531 -11.76 33.71 33.24
CA ARG A 531 -11.17 34.12 31.97
C ARG A 531 -11.95 33.58 30.77
N ILE A 532 -12.11 34.43 29.77
CA ILE A 532 -12.58 34.10 28.42
C ILE A 532 -11.60 34.71 27.39
N GLY A 533 -10.84 33.86 26.72
CA GLY A 533 -9.83 34.25 25.73
C GLY A 533 -8.77 35.16 26.34
N SER A 534 -8.67 36.39 25.82
CA SER A 534 -7.74 37.42 26.31
C SER A 534 -8.22 38.14 27.57
N ILE A 535 -9.49 38.00 27.96
CA ILE A 535 -10.09 38.83 29.00
C ILE A 535 -10.23 38.01 30.28
N GLN A 536 -9.76 38.55 31.40
CA GLN A 536 -9.88 37.93 32.73
C GLN A 536 -10.47 38.92 33.74
N ILE A 537 -11.47 38.50 34.50
CA ILE A 537 -12.01 39.25 35.64
C ILE A 537 -11.43 38.62 36.91
N ASN A 538 -10.86 39.43 37.79
CA ASN A 538 -10.31 38.98 39.07
C ASN A 538 -11.05 39.65 40.22
N ALA A 539 -11.33 38.88 41.27
CA ALA A 539 -11.80 39.38 42.54
C ALA A 539 -10.92 38.84 43.65
N GLN A 540 -10.51 39.70 44.58
CA GLN A 540 -9.60 39.34 45.66
C GLN A 540 -10.00 40.02 46.96
N TYR A 541 -9.83 39.27 48.05
CA TYR A 541 -9.96 39.74 49.41
C TYR A 541 -8.63 39.57 50.15
N ALA A 542 -8.22 40.61 50.86
CA ALA A 542 -7.01 40.65 51.66
C ALA A 542 -7.35 40.94 53.12
N LYS A 543 -6.72 40.20 54.03
CA LYS A 543 -6.78 40.44 55.47
C LYS A 543 -5.39 40.80 55.98
N GLY A 544 -5.24 42.00 56.54
CA GLY A 544 -3.97 42.50 57.07
C GLY A 544 -3.39 41.60 58.16
N LEU A 545 -2.07 41.44 58.14
CA LEU A 545 -1.31 40.63 59.09
C LEU A 545 -0.52 41.48 60.08
N ASN A 546 0.07 42.58 59.59
CA ASN A 546 0.79 43.55 60.39
C ASN A 546 -0.17 44.46 61.16
N ASP A 547 0.27 44.82 62.37
CA ASP A 547 -0.41 45.79 63.21
C ASP A 547 -0.01 47.21 62.82
N HIS A 548 -1.00 48.05 62.54
CA HIS A 548 -0.85 49.48 62.30
C HIS A 548 -0.93 50.21 63.65
N LYS A 549 0.15 50.91 64.01
CA LYS A 549 0.26 51.64 65.29
C LYS A 549 -0.50 52.98 65.30
N SER A 550 -1.38 53.23 64.32
CA SER A 550 -2.17 54.46 64.21
C SER A 550 -2.93 54.76 65.50
N TYR A 551 -3.40 53.73 66.19
CA TYR A 551 -4.18 53.84 67.43
C TYR A 551 -3.42 53.44 68.71
N SER A 552 -2.09 53.43 68.69
CA SER A 552 -1.30 53.08 69.90
C SER A 552 -1.48 54.07 71.05
N SER A 553 -2.05 55.25 70.79
CA SER A 553 -2.45 56.26 71.78
C SER A 553 -3.70 55.88 72.60
N LEU A 554 -4.52 54.92 72.15
CA LEU A 554 -5.75 54.49 72.82
C LEU A 554 -5.53 53.44 73.94
N GLY A 555 -4.29 53.04 74.20
CA GLY A 555 -3.89 52.16 75.31
C GLY A 555 -3.33 50.80 74.89
N SER A 556 -2.70 50.09 75.83
CA SER A 556 -2.14 48.76 75.61
C SER A 556 -3.25 47.72 75.43
N GLY A 557 -3.50 47.27 74.20
CA GLY A 557 -4.49 46.22 73.91
C GLY A 557 -5.23 46.33 72.57
N TYR A 558 -5.06 47.45 71.84
CA TYR A 558 -5.65 47.63 70.52
C TYR A 558 -4.71 47.14 69.42
N LYS A 559 -5.27 46.42 68.44
CA LYS A 559 -4.62 45.97 67.21
C LYS A 559 -5.40 46.48 66.02
N THR A 560 -4.71 47.08 65.05
CA THR A 560 -5.31 47.61 63.82
C THR A 560 -4.74 46.88 62.62
N ILE A 561 -5.60 46.31 61.78
CA ILE A 561 -5.20 45.65 60.54
C ILE A 561 -5.89 46.29 59.35
N GLN A 562 -5.25 46.24 58.19
CA GLN A 562 -5.83 46.73 56.95
C GLN A 562 -6.38 45.57 56.12
N ASN A 563 -7.69 45.58 55.88
CA ASN A 563 -8.32 44.69 54.92
C ASN A 563 -8.45 45.40 53.56
N LYS A 564 -8.48 44.61 52.48
CA LYS A 564 -8.64 45.13 51.12
C LYS A 564 -9.58 44.24 50.32
N LEU A 565 -10.41 44.84 49.49
CA LEU A 565 -11.19 44.17 48.46
C LEU A 565 -10.78 44.75 47.11
N SER A 566 -10.54 43.91 46.11
CA SER A 566 -10.26 44.35 44.75
C SER A 566 -11.09 43.59 43.73
N ILE A 567 -11.54 44.28 42.69
CA ILE A 567 -12.17 43.72 41.50
C ILE A 567 -11.49 44.34 40.29
N SER A 568 -10.90 43.54 39.42
CA SER A 568 -10.15 44.05 38.26
C SER A 568 -10.49 43.31 36.97
N LEU A 569 -10.34 44.04 35.86
CA LEU A 569 -10.39 43.52 34.51
C LEU A 569 -8.98 43.49 33.94
N SER A 570 -8.61 42.37 33.35
CA SER A 570 -7.29 42.07 32.85
C SER A 570 -7.32 41.71 31.38
N TRP A 571 -6.41 42.29 30.60
CA TRP A 571 -6.09 41.87 29.23
C TRP A 571 -4.81 41.05 29.22
N LEU A 572 -4.92 39.79 28.82
CA LEU A 572 -3.84 38.81 28.84
C LEU A 572 -3.23 38.62 27.46
N ILE A 573 -1.90 38.68 27.44
CA ILE A 573 -1.08 38.54 26.25
C ILE A 573 -0.62 37.08 26.15
N SER A 574 -0.86 36.47 24.99
CA SER A 574 -0.34 35.13 24.68
C SER A 574 1.16 35.19 24.46
N SER A 575 1.89 34.22 24.99
CA SER A 575 3.29 34.04 24.62
C SER A 575 3.33 33.43 23.22
N GLY A 576 3.54 34.26 22.19
CA GLY A 576 3.77 33.77 20.84
C GLY A 576 5.03 32.91 20.80
N TYR A 577 4.85 31.61 20.62
CA TYR A 577 5.86 30.65 20.18
C TYR A 577 5.24 29.69 19.18
#